data_AF-A0A803JER0-F1
#
_entry.id   AF-A0A803JER0-F1
#
_cell.length_a   1.000
_cell.length_b   1.000
_cell.length_c   1.000
_cell.angle_alpha   90.00
_cell.angle_beta   90.00
_cell.angle_gamma   90.00
#
_symmetry.space_group_name_H-M   'P 1'
#
loop_
_entity.id
_entity.type
_entity.pdbx_description
1 polymer ?
#
loop_
_entity_poly.entity_id
_entity_poly.type
_entity_poly.pdbx_seq_one_letter_code
_entity_poly.pdbx_strand_id
1 'polypeptide(L)'
;MTSYEISRFLQKCQKERDEAYRREESARDKLKRLEISMRSQIQELKTKLKEVTNENKALNKAVKKLRLDLGLEGNPKFKGKMTKDIIKELQDKEEQCSRLKEDNHSLSVQLKGMIPVITQTQKQKVEVEKQLQNIERKMQELQNENIHTSQLLQDTQRERDEFEKAYIMLKKSIEEAKQHINRSVQTTTSIPVNMQSSYKRMPRDTPSSQSFQAVLERRKISLDPPSHSASADGSAHKPYFSTAHS
;
A
#
# COMPACT_ATOMS: atom_id res chain seq x y z
N MET A 1 9.56 118.37 70.18
CA MET A 1 8.35 117.50 70.13
C MET A 1 7.41 117.93 71.23
N THR A 2 6.15 118.17 70.90
CA THR A 2 5.11 118.44 71.91
C THR A 2 4.63 117.14 72.55
N SER A 3 4.12 117.19 73.79
CA SER A 3 3.64 116.02 74.54
C SER A 3 2.68 115.11 73.73
N TYR A 4 1.85 115.74 72.88
CA TYR A 4 0.93 115.05 71.97
C TYR A 4 1.64 114.18 70.92
N GLU A 5 2.73 114.66 70.31
CA GLU A 5 3.49 113.93 69.30
C GLU A 5 4.19 112.70 69.88
N ILE A 6 4.70 112.84 71.11
CA ILE A 6 5.32 111.73 71.85
C ILE A 6 4.27 110.65 72.16
N SER A 7 3.10 111.06 72.65
CA SER A 7 2.01 110.12 72.97
C SER A 7 1.50 109.36 71.73
N ARG A 8 1.35 110.07 70.59
CA ARG A 8 0.95 109.46 69.32
C ARG A 8 1.98 108.46 68.78
N PHE A 9 3.27 108.78 68.91
CA PHE A 9 4.35 107.88 68.52
C PHE A 9 4.37 106.61 69.39
N LEU A 10 4.27 106.75 70.71
CA LEU A 10 4.19 105.62 71.63
C LEU A 10 2.99 104.70 71.32
N GLN A 11 1.83 105.29 71.05
CA GLN A 11 0.63 104.53 70.66
C GLN A 11 0.84 103.75 69.35
N LYS A 12 1.56 104.33 68.37
CA LYS A 12 1.92 103.65 67.12
C LYS A 12 2.88 102.49 67.37
N CYS A 13 3.94 102.69 68.15
CA CYS A 13 4.88 101.62 68.51
C CYS A 13 4.19 100.48 69.26
N GLN A 14 3.27 100.80 70.17
CA GLN A 14 2.50 99.81 70.92
C GLN A 14 1.60 98.98 69.99
N LYS A 15 0.90 99.64 69.05
CA LYS A 15 0.08 98.95 68.04
C LYS A 15 0.92 98.05 67.13
N GLU A 16 2.06 98.52 66.66
CA GLU A 16 2.97 97.73 65.81
C GLU A 16 3.54 96.51 66.55
N ARG A 17 3.90 96.68 67.83
CA ARG A 17 4.34 95.57 68.70
C ARG A 17 3.23 94.53 68.88
N ASP A 18 2.01 94.97 69.18
CA ASP A 18 0.89 94.05 69.43
C ASP A 18 0.44 93.36 68.11
N GLU A 19 0.56 94.01 66.96
CA GLU A 19 0.37 93.38 65.64
C GLU A 19 1.49 92.40 65.29
N ALA A 20 2.75 92.72 65.61
CA ALA A 20 3.89 91.81 65.42
C ALA A 20 3.73 90.57 66.29
N TYR A 21 3.32 90.74 67.56
CA TYR A 21 3.04 89.64 68.47
C TYR A 21 1.93 88.72 67.94
N ARG A 22 0.79 89.29 67.50
CA ARG A 22 -0.30 88.51 66.88
C ARG A 22 0.13 87.78 65.61
N ARG A 23 0.98 88.40 64.77
CA ARG A 23 1.56 87.74 63.58
C ARG A 23 2.47 86.58 63.96
N GLU A 24 3.32 86.77 64.95
CA GLU A 24 4.24 85.74 65.47
C GLU A 24 3.46 84.56 66.07
N GLU A 25 2.41 84.84 66.86
CA GLU A 25 1.55 83.83 67.45
C GLU A 25 0.81 83.02 66.38
N SER A 26 0.23 83.70 65.37
CA SER A 26 -0.38 83.03 64.21
C SER A 26 0.61 82.17 63.44
N ALA A 27 1.85 82.64 63.25
CA ALA A 27 2.91 81.87 62.58
C ALA A 27 3.32 80.64 63.40
N ARG A 28 3.50 80.78 64.72
CA ARG A 28 3.79 79.66 65.64
C ARG A 28 2.70 78.59 65.58
N ASP A 29 1.43 78.98 65.58
CA ASP A 29 0.31 78.03 65.51
C ASP A 29 0.20 77.33 64.16
N LYS A 30 0.52 78.03 63.05
CA LYS A 30 0.62 77.39 61.73
C LYS A 30 1.76 76.38 61.69
N LEU A 31 2.92 76.73 62.27
CA LEU A 31 4.10 75.87 62.29
C LEU A 31 3.86 74.61 63.14
N LYS A 32 3.23 74.75 64.32
CA LYS A 32 2.81 73.61 65.14
C LYS A 32 1.84 72.69 64.41
N ARG A 33 0.84 73.24 63.68
CA ARG A 33 -0.10 72.44 62.89
C ARG A 33 0.58 71.68 61.75
N LEU A 34 1.49 72.33 61.04
CA LEU A 34 2.28 71.68 59.98
C LEU A 34 3.17 70.57 60.56
N GLU A 35 3.82 70.80 61.70
CA GLU A 35 4.65 69.80 62.35
C GLU A 35 3.84 68.56 62.77
N ILE A 36 2.68 68.76 63.42
CA ILE A 36 1.79 67.66 63.80
C ILE A 36 1.32 66.89 62.56
N SER A 37 0.93 67.60 61.50
CA SER A 37 0.49 66.99 60.24
C SER A 37 1.60 66.16 59.59
N MET A 38 2.81 66.70 59.48
CA MET A 38 3.96 65.99 58.92
C MET A 38 4.34 64.77 59.77
N ARG A 39 4.36 64.90 61.10
CA ARG A 39 4.63 63.76 61.99
C ARG A 39 3.61 62.64 61.80
N SER A 40 2.33 63.00 61.66
CA SER A 40 1.24 62.04 61.39
C SER A 40 1.44 61.33 60.03
N GLN A 41 1.69 62.09 58.95
CA GLN A 41 1.92 61.53 57.62
C GLN A 41 3.14 60.60 57.57
N ILE A 42 4.25 60.98 58.21
CA ILE A 42 5.45 60.13 58.30
C ILE A 42 5.13 58.81 58.99
N GLN A 43 4.32 58.84 60.06
CA GLN A 43 3.95 57.63 60.78
C GLN A 43 3.04 56.73 59.95
N GLU A 44 2.06 57.31 59.26
CA GLU A 44 1.17 56.58 58.34
C GLU A 44 1.94 55.91 57.19
N LEU A 45 2.89 56.65 56.59
CA LEU A 45 3.76 56.11 55.54
C LEU A 45 4.66 54.99 56.07
N LYS A 46 5.17 55.11 57.30
CA LYS A 46 5.96 54.04 57.94
C LYS A 46 5.13 52.78 58.15
N THR A 47 3.87 52.89 58.58
CA THR A 47 2.98 51.73 58.71
C THR A 47 2.67 51.11 57.35
N LYS A 48 2.30 51.91 56.33
CA LYS A 48 2.07 51.42 54.96
C LYS A 48 3.29 50.71 54.38
N LEU A 49 4.48 51.26 54.59
CA LEU A 49 5.73 50.63 54.13
C LEU A 49 5.95 49.26 54.79
N LYS A 50 5.68 49.14 56.09
CA LYS A 50 5.78 47.86 56.81
C LYS A 50 4.76 46.85 56.29
N GLU A 51 3.53 47.26 56.07
CA GLU A 51 2.46 46.42 55.51
C GLU A 51 2.84 45.89 54.13
N VAL A 52 3.19 46.77 53.19
CA VAL A 52 3.62 46.38 51.84
C VAL A 52 4.85 45.47 51.87
N THR A 53 5.81 45.74 52.76
CA THR A 53 6.99 44.87 52.92
C THR A 53 6.61 43.47 53.39
N ASN A 54 5.66 43.37 54.32
CA ASN A 54 5.18 42.08 54.83
C ASN A 54 4.36 41.34 53.79
N GLU A 55 3.49 42.03 53.06
CA GLU A 55 2.71 41.47 51.97
C GLU A 55 3.60 40.94 50.84
N ASN A 56 4.62 41.70 50.44
CA ASN A 56 5.59 41.26 49.43
C ASN A 56 6.36 40.01 49.87
N LYS A 57 6.73 39.90 51.16
CA LYS A 57 7.32 38.67 51.72
C LYS A 57 6.35 37.50 51.67
N ALA A 58 5.06 37.71 51.96
CA ALA A 58 4.05 36.66 51.90
C ALA A 58 3.82 36.18 50.45
N LEU A 59 3.70 37.12 49.51
CA LEU A 59 3.56 36.83 48.08
C LEU A 59 4.75 36.02 47.54
N ASN A 60 5.98 36.40 47.88
CA ASN A 60 7.16 35.64 47.47
C ASN A 60 7.16 34.19 47.99
N LYS A 61 6.68 33.96 49.22
CA LYS A 61 6.52 32.60 49.76
C LYS A 61 5.44 31.83 49.02
N ALA A 62 4.31 32.46 48.72
CA ALA A 62 3.22 31.85 47.97
C ALA A 62 3.67 31.45 46.55
N VAL A 63 4.38 32.33 45.84
CA VAL A 63 4.94 32.06 44.50
C VAL A 63 5.87 30.85 44.54
N LYS A 64 6.80 30.78 45.51
CA LYS A 64 7.69 29.62 45.65
C LYS A 64 6.91 28.33 45.88
N LYS A 65 5.92 28.35 46.76
CA LYS A 65 5.07 27.18 47.00
C LYS A 65 4.36 26.73 45.72
N LEU A 66 3.71 27.66 45.02
CA LEU A 66 2.98 27.35 43.78
C LEU A 66 3.88 26.76 42.70
N ARG A 67 5.11 27.26 42.52
CA ARG A 67 6.06 26.68 41.55
C ARG A 67 6.45 25.25 41.87
N LEU A 68 6.57 24.90 43.16
CA LEU A 68 6.83 23.53 43.59
C LEU A 68 5.59 22.64 43.42
N ASP A 69 4.41 23.12 43.80
CA ASP A 69 3.14 22.39 43.67
C ASP A 69 2.79 22.13 42.19
N LEU A 70 3.17 23.04 41.29
CA LEU A 70 2.99 22.89 39.84
C LEU A 70 4.11 22.10 39.16
N GLY A 71 5.16 21.69 39.89
CA GLY A 71 6.30 20.96 39.29
C GLY A 71 7.07 21.76 38.23
N LEU A 72 7.09 23.09 38.37
CA LEU A 72 7.83 24.01 37.50
C LEU A 72 9.30 24.14 37.90
N GLU A 73 9.62 23.83 39.15
CA GLU A 73 10.98 23.79 39.69
C GLU A 73 11.38 22.34 39.99
N GLY A 74 12.66 22.00 39.77
CA GLY A 74 13.20 20.66 40.04
C GLY A 74 13.27 20.38 41.54
N ASN A 75 12.15 19.97 42.13
CA ASN A 75 12.06 19.60 43.54
C ASN A 75 12.08 18.06 43.68
N PRO A 76 13.08 17.47 44.34
CA PRO A 76 13.15 16.03 44.56
C PRO A 76 12.00 15.48 45.42
N LYS A 77 11.23 16.33 46.11
CA LYS A 77 10.03 15.94 46.87
C LYS A 77 8.73 15.98 46.05
N PHE A 78 8.77 16.52 44.83
CA PHE A 78 7.62 16.55 43.94
C PHE A 78 7.35 15.13 43.44
N LYS A 79 6.16 14.60 43.76
CA LYS A 79 5.77 13.22 43.43
C LYS A 79 5.01 13.10 42.09
N GLY A 80 4.66 14.22 41.46
CA GLY A 80 3.98 14.25 40.17
C GLY A 80 4.95 14.23 39.00
N LYS A 81 4.42 14.16 37.77
CA LYS A 81 5.20 14.41 36.55
C LYS A 81 5.52 15.89 36.45
N MET A 82 6.77 16.24 36.25
CA MET A 82 7.13 17.65 36.06
C MET A 82 6.59 18.15 34.72
N THR A 83 6.44 19.45 34.59
CA THR A 83 6.08 20.07 33.30
C THR A 83 7.06 19.66 32.19
N LYS A 84 8.36 19.52 32.52
CA LYS A 84 9.38 19.03 31.58
C LYS A 84 9.11 17.60 31.08
N ASP A 85 8.64 16.72 31.97
CA ASP A 85 8.34 15.33 31.60
C ASP A 85 7.14 15.27 30.67
N ILE A 86 6.10 16.06 30.96
CA ILE A 86 4.91 16.19 30.10
C ILE A 86 5.29 16.75 28.73
N ILE A 87 6.13 17.79 28.67
CA ILE A 87 6.62 18.36 27.40
C ILE A 87 7.37 17.30 26.59
N LYS A 88 8.24 16.52 27.24
CA LYS A 88 8.98 15.46 26.56
C LYS A 88 8.03 14.37 26.03
N GLU A 89 7.07 13.92 26.84
CA GLU A 89 6.07 12.93 26.40
C GLU A 89 5.27 13.43 25.19
N LEU A 90 4.91 14.73 25.16
CA LEU A 90 4.22 15.32 24.02
C LEU A 90 5.10 15.37 22.77
N GLN A 91 6.39 15.71 22.89
CA GLN A 91 7.35 15.69 21.79
C GLN A 91 7.54 14.27 21.23
N ASP A 92 7.73 13.29 22.11
CA ASP A 92 7.86 11.87 21.71
C ASP A 92 6.59 11.40 20.96
N LYS A 93 5.41 11.87 21.38
CA LYS A 93 4.13 11.58 20.70
C LYS A 93 3.98 12.29 19.37
N GLU A 94 4.43 13.53 19.26
CA GLU A 94 4.45 14.29 18.00
C GLU A 94 5.35 13.60 16.96
N GLU A 95 6.53 13.14 17.37
CA GLU A 95 7.42 12.35 16.52
C GLU A 95 6.75 11.04 16.08
N GLN A 96 6.10 10.32 17.01
CA GLN A 96 5.39 9.09 16.69
C GLN A 96 4.26 9.34 15.67
N CYS A 97 3.49 10.41 15.84
CA CYS A 97 2.44 10.80 14.89
C CYS A 97 3.01 11.14 13.51
N SER A 98 4.16 11.80 13.45
CA SER A 98 4.84 12.13 12.20
C SER A 98 5.27 10.88 11.44
N ARG A 99 5.87 9.91 12.14
CA ARG A 99 6.24 8.60 11.55
C ARG A 99 5.02 7.84 11.03
N LEU A 100 3.95 7.76 11.82
CA LEU A 100 2.71 7.09 11.41
C LEU A 100 2.07 7.75 10.18
N LYS A 101 2.17 9.08 10.05
CA LYS A 101 1.69 9.82 8.89
C LYS A 101 2.49 9.46 7.64
N GLU A 102 3.81 9.35 7.75
CA GLU A 102 4.68 8.91 6.65
C GLU A 102 4.41 7.45 6.24
N ASP A 103 4.27 6.55 7.21
CA ASP A 103 3.93 5.14 6.96
C ASP A 103 2.58 5.00 6.26
N ASN A 104 1.55 5.74 6.72
CA ASN A 104 0.24 5.76 6.07
C ASN A 104 0.32 6.31 4.64
N HIS A 105 1.15 7.31 4.40
CA HIS A 105 1.36 7.83 3.05
C HIS A 105 2.01 6.77 2.15
N SER A 106 3.06 6.10 2.63
CA SER A 106 3.73 5.00 1.92
C SER A 106 2.77 3.86 1.59
N LEU A 107 1.96 3.41 2.56
CA LEU A 107 0.94 2.38 2.35
C LEU A 107 -0.12 2.82 1.34
N SER A 108 -0.54 4.09 1.37
CA SER A 108 -1.49 4.63 0.40
C SER A 108 -0.94 4.59 -1.03
N VAL A 109 0.35 4.91 -1.20
CA VAL A 109 1.03 4.82 -2.50
C VAL A 109 1.14 3.37 -2.97
N GLN A 110 1.52 2.44 -2.09
CA GLN A 110 1.58 1.01 -2.41
C GLN A 110 0.21 0.46 -2.81
N LEU A 111 -0.85 0.81 -2.08
CA LEU A 111 -2.22 0.43 -2.41
C LEU A 111 -2.62 0.92 -3.80
N LYS A 112 -2.33 2.19 -4.12
CA LYS A 112 -2.56 2.75 -5.46
C LYS A 112 -1.78 2.01 -6.55
N GLY A 113 -0.57 1.55 -6.26
CA GLY A 113 0.25 0.74 -7.16
C GLY A 113 -0.27 -0.69 -7.36
N MET A 114 -0.91 -1.30 -6.36
CA MET A 114 -1.45 -2.66 -6.46
C MET A 114 -2.78 -2.74 -7.22
N ILE A 115 -3.61 -1.69 -7.18
CA ILE A 115 -4.89 -1.62 -7.91
C ILE A 115 -4.76 -1.96 -9.41
N PRO A 116 -3.84 -1.34 -10.18
CA PRO A 116 -3.69 -1.65 -11.60
C PRO A 116 -3.20 -3.08 -11.84
N VAL A 117 -2.33 -3.61 -10.97
CA VAL A 117 -1.86 -5.01 -11.06
C VAL A 117 -3.03 -5.97 -10.88
N ILE A 118 -3.84 -5.80 -9.84
CA ILE A 118 -5.04 -6.62 -9.61
C ILE A 118 -6.01 -6.52 -10.79
N THR A 119 -6.24 -5.30 -11.28
CA THR A 119 -7.14 -5.06 -12.43
C THR A 119 -6.63 -5.76 -13.70
N GLN A 120 -5.32 -5.70 -13.94
CA GLN A 120 -4.71 -6.36 -15.09
C GLN A 120 -4.76 -7.89 -14.98
N THR A 121 -4.46 -8.44 -13.80
CA THR A 121 -4.57 -9.88 -13.54
C THR A 121 -6.00 -10.37 -13.72
N GLN A 122 -7.00 -9.60 -13.26
CA GLN A 122 -8.42 -9.93 -13.46
C GLN A 122 -8.77 -9.98 -14.96
N LYS A 123 -8.29 -9.02 -15.76
CA LYS A 123 -8.49 -9.02 -17.22
C LYS A 123 -7.85 -10.24 -17.88
N GLN A 124 -6.62 -10.57 -17.51
CA GLN A 124 -5.91 -11.73 -18.03
C GLN A 124 -6.61 -13.04 -17.68
N LYS A 125 -7.12 -13.16 -16.44
CA LYS A 125 -7.91 -14.31 -16.00
C LYS A 125 -9.13 -14.53 -16.90
N VAL A 126 -9.93 -13.49 -17.14
CA VAL A 126 -11.12 -13.57 -17.98
C VAL A 126 -10.78 -13.99 -19.41
N GLU A 127 -9.68 -13.49 -19.97
CA GLU A 127 -9.23 -13.88 -21.31
C GLU A 127 -8.80 -15.35 -21.36
N VAL A 128 -8.05 -15.83 -20.37
CA VAL A 128 -7.66 -17.25 -20.28
C VAL A 128 -8.88 -18.15 -20.11
N GLU A 129 -9.86 -17.76 -19.27
CA GLU A 129 -11.12 -18.49 -19.12
C GLU A 129 -11.89 -18.58 -20.44
N LYS A 130 -11.93 -17.49 -21.21
CA LYS A 130 -12.54 -17.47 -22.55
C LYS A 130 -11.81 -18.40 -23.53
N GLN A 131 -10.48 -18.41 -23.49
CA GLN A 131 -9.68 -19.30 -24.33
C GLN A 131 -9.90 -20.77 -23.96
N LEU A 132 -9.99 -21.08 -22.66
CA LEU A 132 -10.30 -22.42 -22.17
C LEU A 132 -11.66 -22.89 -22.68
N GLN A 133 -12.71 -22.10 -22.50
CA GLN A 133 -14.06 -22.43 -23.00
C GLN A 133 -14.09 -22.66 -24.51
N ASN A 134 -13.29 -21.90 -25.27
CA ASN A 134 -13.19 -22.06 -26.71
C ASN A 134 -12.51 -23.39 -27.10
N ILE A 135 -11.45 -23.76 -26.39
CA ILE A 135 -10.75 -25.03 -26.59
C ILE A 135 -11.65 -26.21 -26.22
N GLU A 136 -12.37 -26.12 -25.09
CA GLU A 136 -13.33 -27.15 -24.66
C GLU A 136 -14.43 -27.38 -25.70
N ARG A 137 -15.00 -26.30 -26.25
CA ARG A 137 -15.99 -26.39 -27.33
C ARG A 137 -15.42 -27.07 -28.58
N LYS A 138 -14.22 -26.65 -29.01
CA LYS A 138 -13.56 -27.23 -30.18
C LYS A 138 -13.21 -28.71 -29.97
N MET A 139 -12.82 -29.08 -28.76
CA MET A 139 -12.57 -30.48 -28.42
C MET A 139 -13.85 -31.31 -28.49
N GLN A 140 -14.98 -30.77 -28.00
CA GLN A 140 -16.29 -31.42 -28.09
C GLN A 140 -16.74 -31.59 -29.55
N GLU A 141 -16.53 -30.58 -30.40
CA GLU A 141 -16.77 -30.65 -31.84
C GLU A 141 -15.94 -31.77 -32.49
N LEU A 142 -14.62 -31.80 -32.24
CA LEU A 142 -13.73 -32.84 -32.76
C LEU A 142 -14.09 -34.24 -32.25
N GLN A 143 -14.54 -34.36 -31.01
CA GLN A 143 -15.00 -35.63 -30.45
C GLN A 143 -16.27 -36.12 -31.18
N ASN A 144 -17.22 -35.23 -31.45
CA ASN A 144 -18.42 -35.56 -32.21
C ASN A 144 -18.09 -35.96 -33.65
N GLU A 145 -17.18 -35.22 -34.32
CA GLU A 145 -16.70 -35.55 -35.66
C GLU A 145 -16.00 -36.92 -35.70
N ASN A 146 -15.19 -37.24 -34.69
CA ASN A 146 -14.53 -38.53 -34.57
C ASN A 146 -15.53 -39.67 -34.38
N ILE A 147 -16.53 -39.50 -33.50
CA ILE A 147 -17.61 -40.47 -33.31
C ILE A 147 -18.35 -40.72 -34.64
N HIS A 148 -18.72 -39.65 -35.35
CA HIS A 148 -19.41 -39.75 -36.63
C HIS A 148 -18.56 -40.47 -37.70
N THR A 149 -17.28 -40.09 -37.82
CA THR A 149 -16.34 -40.71 -38.76
C THR A 149 -16.11 -42.18 -38.43
N SER A 150 -15.97 -42.51 -37.15
CA SER A 150 -15.82 -43.88 -36.67
C SER A 150 -17.05 -44.73 -37.00
N GLN A 151 -18.25 -44.18 -36.84
CA GLN A 151 -19.50 -44.84 -37.21
C GLN A 151 -19.56 -45.11 -38.72
N LEU A 152 -19.25 -44.11 -39.54
CA LEU A 152 -19.23 -44.25 -41.00
C LEU A 152 -18.21 -45.30 -41.46
N LEU A 153 -17.05 -45.38 -40.81
CA LEU A 153 -16.05 -46.43 -41.07
C LEU A 153 -16.58 -47.82 -40.73
N GLN A 154 -17.33 -47.98 -39.63
CA GLN A 154 -17.95 -49.26 -39.29
C GLN A 154 -19.04 -49.65 -40.29
N ASP A 155 -19.86 -48.69 -40.73
CA ASP A 155 -20.93 -48.95 -41.68
C ASP A 155 -20.37 -49.33 -43.07
N THR A 156 -19.36 -48.61 -43.56
CA THR A 156 -18.67 -48.96 -44.82
C THR A 156 -17.93 -50.29 -44.73
N GLN A 157 -17.37 -50.66 -43.57
CA GLN A 157 -16.82 -52.01 -43.37
C GLN A 157 -17.90 -53.08 -43.46
N ARG A 158 -19.06 -52.88 -42.84
CA ARG A 158 -20.19 -53.83 -42.89
C ARG A 158 -20.69 -54.02 -44.32
N GLU A 159 -20.86 -52.93 -45.07
CA GLU A 159 -21.25 -52.97 -46.49
C GLU A 159 -20.23 -53.77 -47.33
N ARG A 160 -18.93 -53.58 -47.10
CA ARG A 160 -17.88 -54.37 -47.77
C ARG A 160 -17.99 -55.85 -47.44
N ASP A 161 -18.18 -56.21 -46.17
CA ASP A 161 -18.29 -57.61 -45.73
C ASP A 161 -19.55 -58.27 -46.32
N GLU A 162 -20.67 -57.54 -46.42
CA GLU A 162 -21.91 -57.99 -47.07
C GLU A 162 -21.72 -58.19 -48.57
N PHE A 163 -21.07 -57.24 -49.25
CA PHE A 163 -20.73 -57.35 -50.66
C PHE A 163 -19.80 -58.54 -50.92
N GLU A 164 -18.79 -58.75 -50.09
CA GLU A 164 -17.89 -59.91 -50.20
C GLU A 164 -18.64 -61.22 -50.04
N LYS A 165 -19.55 -61.32 -49.06
CA LYS A 165 -20.42 -62.51 -48.90
C LYS A 165 -21.28 -62.74 -50.14
N ALA A 166 -21.93 -61.71 -50.67
CA ALA A 166 -22.73 -61.79 -51.89
C ALA A 166 -21.89 -62.23 -53.09
N TYR A 167 -20.69 -61.68 -53.24
CA TYR A 167 -19.74 -62.05 -54.28
C TYR A 167 -19.29 -63.51 -54.17
N ILE A 168 -18.98 -64.00 -52.96
CA ILE A 168 -18.64 -65.41 -52.72
C ILE A 168 -19.81 -66.33 -53.09
N MET A 169 -21.04 -65.98 -52.70
CA MET A 169 -22.25 -66.76 -53.05
C MET A 169 -22.46 -66.82 -54.57
N LEU A 170 -22.35 -65.69 -55.26
CA LEU A 170 -22.44 -65.62 -56.72
C LEU A 170 -21.34 -66.45 -57.41
N LYS A 171 -20.10 -66.36 -56.92
CA LYS A 171 -18.98 -67.13 -57.47
C LYS A 171 -19.21 -68.63 -57.31
N LYS A 172 -19.71 -69.06 -56.14
CA LYS A 172 -20.07 -70.47 -55.90
C LYS A 172 -21.19 -70.94 -56.84
N SER A 173 -22.27 -70.17 -56.99
CA SER A 173 -23.38 -70.55 -57.87
C SER A 173 -22.97 -70.65 -59.34
N ILE A 174 -22.11 -69.74 -59.82
CA ILE A 174 -21.51 -69.82 -61.17
C ILE A 174 -20.66 -71.08 -61.33
N GLU A 175 -19.86 -71.43 -60.33
CA GLU A 175 -18.99 -72.61 -60.40
C GLU A 175 -19.80 -73.92 -60.34
N GLU A 176 -20.84 -73.99 -59.52
CA GLU A 176 -21.80 -75.10 -59.51
C GLU A 176 -22.53 -75.23 -60.85
N ALA A 177 -22.98 -74.12 -61.44
CA ALA A 177 -23.59 -74.13 -62.78
C ALA A 177 -22.62 -74.67 -63.85
N LYS A 178 -21.34 -74.27 -63.81
CA LYS A 178 -20.31 -74.84 -64.70
C LYS A 178 -20.11 -76.34 -64.46
N GLN A 179 -20.10 -76.80 -63.21
CA GLN A 179 -20.01 -78.22 -62.90
C GLN A 179 -21.23 -79.01 -63.40
N HIS A 180 -22.43 -78.44 -63.33
CA HIS A 180 -23.64 -79.06 -63.89
C HIS A 180 -23.59 -79.16 -65.41
N ILE A 181 -23.11 -78.12 -66.11
CA ILE A 181 -22.87 -78.16 -67.57
C ILE A 181 -21.84 -79.24 -67.92
N ASN A 182 -20.74 -79.35 -67.17
CA ASN A 182 -19.72 -80.37 -67.41
C ASN A 182 -20.23 -81.80 -67.12
N ARG A 183 -21.12 -81.98 -66.14
CA ARG A 183 -21.77 -83.27 -65.85
C ARG A 183 -22.84 -83.64 -66.88
N SER A 184 -23.57 -82.68 -67.45
CA SER A 184 -24.56 -82.96 -68.50
C SER A 184 -23.94 -83.27 -69.86
N VAL A 185 -22.64 -83.03 -70.04
CA VAL A 185 -21.89 -83.35 -71.28
C VAL A 185 -21.14 -84.69 -71.16
N GLN A 186 -21.20 -85.38 -70.01
CA GLN A 186 -20.50 -86.66 -69.82
C GLN A 186 -21.39 -87.87 -70.13
N THR A 187 -21.83 -87.98 -71.39
CA THR A 187 -22.17 -89.27 -72.00
C THR A 187 -21.48 -89.40 -73.35
N THR A 188 -20.90 -90.59 -73.53
CA THR A 188 -20.31 -91.16 -74.74
C THR A 188 -18.85 -90.81 -75.07
N THR A 189 -18.02 -91.85 -74.88
CA THR A 189 -16.87 -92.23 -75.71
C THR A 189 -15.67 -91.28 -75.81
N SER A 190 -14.59 -91.77 -75.20
CA SER A 190 -13.18 -91.39 -75.31
C SER A 190 -12.66 -91.14 -76.74
N ILE A 191 -11.97 -90.01 -76.94
CA ILE A 191 -10.75 -89.86 -77.77
C ILE A 191 -9.84 -88.81 -77.10
N PRO A 192 -8.54 -89.10 -76.85
CA PRO A 192 -7.60 -88.12 -76.34
C PRO A 192 -7.14 -87.19 -77.47
N VAL A 193 -7.25 -85.88 -77.28
CA VAL A 193 -6.62 -84.88 -78.15
C VAL A 193 -5.50 -84.21 -77.39
N ASN A 194 -4.27 -84.66 -77.68
CA ASN A 194 -3.07 -83.87 -77.42
C ASN A 194 -3.14 -82.60 -78.28
N MET A 195 -3.17 -81.42 -77.64
CA MET A 195 -2.67 -80.19 -78.25
C MET A 195 -1.80 -79.45 -77.24
N GLN A 196 -0.51 -79.55 -77.46
CA GLN A 196 0.48 -78.57 -76.99
C GLN A 196 0.02 -77.17 -77.43
N SER A 197 -0.04 -76.24 -76.49
CA SER A 197 0.17 -74.83 -76.80
C SER A 197 0.87 -74.16 -75.62
N SER A 198 2.19 -74.17 -75.74
CA SER A 198 3.12 -73.37 -74.97
C SER A 198 2.87 -71.88 -75.22
N TYR A 199 2.21 -71.22 -74.27
CA TYR A 199 2.36 -69.77 -74.09
C TYR A 199 2.87 -69.51 -72.68
N LYS A 200 4.22 -69.43 -72.60
CA LYS A 200 4.91 -68.73 -71.52
C LYS A 200 4.39 -67.30 -71.48
N ARG A 201 3.63 -66.94 -70.44
CA ARG A 201 3.54 -65.53 -70.01
C ARG A 201 4.54 -65.35 -68.88
N MET A 202 5.55 -64.55 -69.20
CA MET A 202 6.57 -64.05 -68.29
C MET A 202 5.93 -63.27 -67.13
N PRO A 203 6.54 -63.28 -65.93
CA PRO A 203 6.16 -62.37 -64.86
C PRO A 203 6.50 -60.94 -65.29
N ARG A 204 5.52 -60.04 -65.21
CA ARG A 204 5.73 -58.61 -65.38
C ARG A 204 6.06 -58.02 -64.02
N ASP A 205 7.34 -57.92 -63.74
CA ASP A 205 7.85 -56.96 -62.77
C ASP A 205 7.63 -55.56 -63.34
N THR A 206 6.94 -54.71 -62.59
CA THR A 206 7.23 -53.26 -62.62
C THR A 206 7.09 -52.68 -61.22
N PRO A 207 7.93 -51.68 -60.90
CA PRO A 207 8.30 -51.31 -59.54
C PRO A 207 7.39 -50.21 -58.98
N SER A 208 7.39 -50.08 -57.64
CA SER A 208 7.21 -48.82 -56.88
C SER A 208 6.31 -48.99 -55.66
N SER A 209 6.95 -49.16 -54.51
CA SER A 209 6.53 -48.51 -53.27
C SER A 209 7.76 -48.34 -52.40
N GLN A 210 8.58 -47.35 -52.77
CA GLN A 210 9.28 -46.58 -51.76
C GLN A 210 8.22 -45.88 -50.89
N SER A 211 8.62 -45.61 -49.65
CA SER A 211 7.97 -44.74 -48.66
C SER A 211 6.72 -45.27 -47.94
N PHE A 212 6.93 -45.91 -46.78
CA PHE A 212 6.17 -45.60 -45.55
C PHE A 212 6.96 -45.84 -44.25
N GLN A 213 8.31 -45.88 -44.31
CA GLN A 213 9.17 -45.91 -43.11
C GLN A 213 10.09 -44.68 -42.96
N ALA A 214 10.11 -43.75 -43.91
CA ALA A 214 11.01 -42.58 -43.88
C ALA A 214 10.39 -41.27 -43.33
N VAL A 215 9.14 -41.28 -42.82
CA VAL A 215 8.47 -40.07 -42.29
C VAL A 215 8.50 -39.98 -40.76
N LEU A 216 8.88 -41.06 -40.06
CA LEU A 216 8.92 -41.09 -38.59
C LEU A 216 10.26 -40.66 -37.97
N GLU A 217 11.33 -40.49 -38.75
CA GLU A 217 12.67 -40.13 -38.24
C GLU A 217 13.13 -38.69 -38.54
N ARG A 218 12.22 -37.75 -38.83
CA ARG A 218 12.55 -36.32 -39.00
C ARG A 218 11.85 -35.35 -38.04
N ARG A 219 11.58 -35.78 -36.79
CA ARG A 219 11.39 -34.87 -35.65
C ARG A 219 11.95 -35.47 -34.36
N LYS A 220 13.24 -35.75 -34.34
CA LYS A 220 14.05 -35.84 -33.13
C LYS A 220 15.29 -34.97 -33.29
N ILE A 221 15.10 -33.66 -33.38
CA ILE A 221 16.17 -32.69 -33.12
C ILE A 221 15.56 -31.49 -32.39
N SER A 222 16.05 -31.32 -31.16
CA SER A 222 16.28 -30.08 -30.42
C SER A 222 15.06 -29.19 -30.09
N LEU A 223 14.76 -29.12 -28.80
CA LEU A 223 14.67 -27.85 -28.07
C LEU A 223 14.93 -28.17 -26.60
N ASP A 224 16.21 -28.05 -26.22
CA ASP A 224 16.62 -27.92 -24.83
C ASP A 224 15.97 -26.67 -24.21
N PRO A 225 15.74 -26.68 -22.88
CA PRO A 225 15.17 -25.56 -22.15
C PRO A 225 16.20 -24.44 -21.98
N PRO A 226 15.82 -23.15 -22.01
CA PRO A 226 16.71 -22.11 -21.54
C PRO A 226 16.69 -22.09 -20.01
N SER A 227 17.69 -22.75 -19.43
CA SER A 227 18.23 -22.41 -18.12
C SER A 227 19.18 -21.22 -18.30
N HIS A 228 18.80 -20.04 -17.78
CA HIS A 228 19.77 -19.02 -17.41
C HIS A 228 19.71 -18.79 -15.90
N SER A 229 20.80 -19.21 -15.28
CA SER A 229 21.21 -18.91 -13.93
C SER A 229 21.49 -17.42 -13.74
N ALA A 230 21.16 -16.98 -12.53
CA ALA A 230 21.77 -15.93 -11.73
C ALA A 230 23.01 -15.22 -12.30
N SER A 231 22.96 -13.89 -12.27
CA SER A 231 24.13 -13.05 -12.07
C SER A 231 23.77 -12.04 -10.98
N ALA A 232 24.35 -12.28 -9.80
CA ALA A 232 24.50 -11.28 -8.76
C ALA A 232 25.78 -10.50 -9.04
N ASP A 233 25.68 -9.18 -9.08
CA ASP A 233 26.72 -8.20 -8.75
C ASP A 233 25.93 -6.91 -8.44
N GLY A 234 26.04 -6.26 -7.28
CA GLY A 234 27.26 -6.01 -6.52
C GLY A 234 27.74 -4.59 -6.80
N SER A 235 26.97 -3.56 -6.42
CA SER A 235 27.49 -2.18 -6.40
C SER A 235 27.00 -1.42 -5.18
N ALA A 236 27.87 -1.39 -4.19
CA ALA A 236 27.83 -0.48 -3.06
C ALA A 236 28.09 0.96 -3.52
N HIS A 237 27.25 1.91 -3.09
CA HIS A 237 27.64 3.32 -3.00
C HIS A 237 26.87 4.04 -1.88
N LYS A 238 27.54 4.16 -0.73
CA LYS A 238 27.56 5.29 0.21
C LYS A 238 29.07 5.56 0.46
N PRO A 239 29.57 6.75 0.87
CA PRO A 239 28.94 7.68 1.83
C PRO A 239 29.26 9.21 1.63
N TYR A 240 28.86 10.01 2.63
CA TYR A 240 29.15 11.44 2.95
C TYR A 240 28.43 12.49 2.08
N PHE A 241 27.71 13.50 2.61
CA PHE A 241 27.97 14.47 3.69
C PHE A 241 26.69 14.65 4.56
N SER A 242 26.66 14.84 5.88
CA SER A 242 27.36 15.73 6.83
C SER A 242 27.25 17.22 6.52
N THR A 243 26.24 17.87 7.09
CA THR A 243 26.37 19.25 7.58
C THR A 243 25.50 19.44 8.82
N ALA A 244 26.20 19.65 9.93
CA ALA A 244 25.68 20.23 11.15
C ALA A 244 25.54 21.74 10.98
N HIS A 245 24.51 22.33 11.58
CA HIS A 245 24.48 23.68 12.17
C HIS A 245 23.40 23.62 13.25
N SER A 246 23.80 23.68 14.53
CA SER A 246 23.99 24.89 15.36
C SER A 246 22.66 25.43 15.85
#